data_AF-A0A960PD06-F1
#
_entry.id   AF-A0A960PD06-F1
#
_cell.length_a   1.000
_cell.length_b   1.000
_cell.length_c   1.000
_cell.angle_alpha   90.00
_cell.angle_beta   90.00
_cell.angle_gamma   90.00
#
_symmetry.space_group_name_H-M   'P 1'
#
loop_
_entity.id
_entity.type
_entity.pdbx_description
1 polymer ?
#
loop_
_entity_poly.entity_id
_entity_poly.type
_entity_poly.pdbx_seq_one_letter_code
_entity_poly.pdbx_strand_id
1 'polypeptide(L)'
;PLDVQKYANFLKQKNTGIFVLVPDAGCSDNSKVLVVSPECLEYKFPGAGSSYSFRSESYRLPDLADITYANGTISGPGVMVGKVFVDLGNQDLDKIELHSPGMKVLTEFPAAKTTQEAYERAVKIMEGFVQDGFAYGLGVYAEAESTSAVRLIAYRARYLKYVEGVAYDEFSFDKRRDIIVAFRVIRKDDEGRITVLWKELQNKKAPRIKIVDPDSKKDSEKKE
;
A
#
# COMPACT_ATOMS: atom_id res chain seq x y z
N PRO A 1 -16.19 12.42 14.69
CA PRO A 1 -14.87 13.02 15.04
C PRO A 1 -14.74 14.42 14.43
N LEU A 2 -14.02 15.34 15.10
CA LEU A 2 -13.86 16.74 14.65
C LEU A 2 -13.26 16.84 13.23
N ASP A 3 -12.31 15.96 12.90
CA ASP A 3 -11.68 15.93 11.59
C ASP A 3 -12.68 15.61 10.47
N VAL A 4 -13.62 14.68 10.69
CA VAL A 4 -14.68 14.37 9.71
C VAL A 4 -15.55 15.59 9.41
N GLN A 5 -15.85 16.40 10.43
CA GLN A 5 -16.63 17.64 10.25
C GLN A 5 -15.81 18.70 9.51
N LYS A 6 -14.54 18.88 9.88
CA LYS A 6 -13.60 19.81 9.23
C LYS A 6 -13.45 19.52 7.74
N TYR A 7 -13.34 18.24 7.37
CA TYR A 7 -13.15 17.79 5.97
C TYR A 7 -14.44 17.32 5.29
N ALA A 8 -15.62 17.66 5.84
CA ALA A 8 -16.90 17.15 5.33
C ALA A 8 -17.15 17.48 3.84
N ASN A 9 -16.70 18.64 3.36
CA ASN A 9 -16.87 19.00 1.95
C ASN A 9 -15.96 18.19 1.03
N PHE A 10 -14.71 17.93 1.43
CA PHE A 10 -13.80 17.06 0.70
C PHE A 10 -14.35 15.63 0.64
N LEU A 11 -14.86 15.12 1.76
CA LEU A 11 -15.40 13.76 1.87
C LEU A 11 -16.70 13.51 1.09
N LYS A 12 -17.33 14.55 0.52
CA LYS A 12 -18.45 14.40 -0.42
C LYS A 12 -17.99 13.98 -1.82
N GLN A 13 -16.71 14.15 -2.14
CA GLN A 13 -16.14 13.72 -3.41
C GLN A 13 -16.13 12.19 -3.49
N LYS A 14 -16.26 11.65 -4.70
CA LYS A 14 -16.18 10.19 -4.92
C LYS A 14 -14.78 9.66 -4.62
N ASN A 15 -14.72 8.42 -4.14
CA ASN A 15 -13.46 7.69 -3.89
C ASN A 15 -12.50 8.48 -2.98
N THR A 16 -13.06 9.06 -1.93
CA THR A 16 -12.31 9.73 -0.86
C THR A 16 -12.60 9.06 0.46
N GLY A 17 -11.74 9.30 1.45
CA GLY A 17 -12.01 8.81 2.79
C GLY A 17 -11.08 9.38 3.83
N ILE A 18 -11.39 9.06 5.08
CA ILE A 18 -10.62 9.43 6.25
C ILE A 18 -10.57 8.23 7.19
N PHE A 19 -9.37 7.92 7.70
CA PHE A 19 -9.16 6.82 8.64
C PHE A 19 -8.00 7.15 9.59
N VAL A 20 -7.85 6.33 10.63
CA VAL A 20 -6.75 6.45 11.60
C VAL A 20 -5.83 5.23 11.46
N LEU A 21 -4.52 5.44 11.39
CA LEU A 21 -3.55 4.35 11.57
C LEU A 21 -2.92 4.44 12.94
N VAL A 22 -2.82 3.27 13.58
CA VAL A 22 -2.10 3.09 14.84
C VAL A 22 -0.66 2.66 14.51
N PRO A 23 0.36 3.13 15.23
CA PRO A 23 1.72 2.60 15.05
C PRO A 23 1.71 1.09 15.22
N ASP A 24 2.36 0.36 14.30
CA ASP A 24 2.46 -1.09 14.44
C ASP A 24 3.32 -1.47 15.65
N ALA A 25 2.69 -2.08 16.65
CA ALA A 25 3.32 -2.62 17.85
C ALA A 25 3.67 -4.12 17.71
N GLY A 26 3.64 -4.68 16.50
CA GLY A 26 3.89 -6.10 16.25
C GLY A 26 2.69 -7.00 16.60
N CYS A 27 1.50 -6.42 16.74
CA CYS A 27 0.28 -7.13 17.12
C CYS A 27 -0.24 -8.11 16.05
N SER A 28 0.28 -8.02 14.82
CA SER A 28 -0.19 -8.82 13.69
C SER A 28 0.91 -9.44 12.83
N ASP A 29 2.13 -9.52 13.37
CA ASP A 29 3.31 -10.05 12.66
C ASP A 29 3.16 -11.52 12.23
N ASN A 30 2.38 -12.29 12.99
CA ASN A 30 2.12 -13.69 12.67
C ASN A 30 0.63 -14.00 12.76
N SER A 31 0.00 -14.23 11.60
CA SER A 31 -1.41 -14.63 11.51
C SER A 31 -1.75 -15.97 12.21
N LYS A 32 -0.74 -16.75 12.63
CA LYS A 32 -0.91 -18.02 13.35
C LYS A 32 -0.72 -17.90 14.87
N VAL A 33 -0.27 -16.76 15.38
CA VAL A 33 0.01 -16.56 16.80
C VAL A 33 -0.82 -15.40 17.32
N LEU A 34 -1.66 -15.66 18.32
CA LEU A 34 -2.39 -14.61 19.00
C LEU A 34 -1.43 -13.87 19.95
N VAL A 35 -1.17 -12.60 19.65
CA VAL A 35 -0.46 -11.70 20.57
C VAL A 35 -1.49 -11.14 21.55
N VAL A 36 -1.42 -11.56 22.81
CA VAL A 36 -2.39 -11.20 23.86
C VAL A 36 -1.84 -10.14 24.83
N SER A 37 -0.87 -9.33 24.39
CA SER A 37 -0.42 -8.20 25.20
C SER A 37 -1.59 -7.21 25.39
N PRO A 38 -1.67 -6.52 26.54
CA PRO A 38 -2.76 -5.57 26.80
C PRO A 38 -2.97 -4.55 25.67
N GLU A 39 -1.88 -4.03 25.11
CA GLU A 39 -1.88 -3.10 23.97
C GLU A 39 -2.55 -3.68 22.72
N CYS A 40 -2.27 -4.94 22.37
CA CYS A 40 -2.87 -5.58 21.20
C CYS A 40 -4.36 -5.94 21.39
N LEU A 41 -4.81 -6.10 22.64
CA LEU A 41 -6.21 -6.39 22.96
C LEU A 41 -7.11 -5.14 22.83
N GLU A 42 -6.55 -3.93 22.82
CA GLU A 42 -7.30 -2.69 22.64
C GLU A 42 -7.84 -2.55 21.21
N TYR A 43 -7.13 -3.09 20.22
CA TYR A 43 -7.43 -2.91 18.81
C TYR A 43 -8.17 -4.10 18.21
N LYS A 44 -9.50 -3.98 18.11
CA LYS A 44 -10.37 -5.01 17.51
C LYS A 44 -10.40 -5.01 15.97
N PHE A 45 -9.55 -4.22 15.33
CA PHE A 45 -9.50 -4.09 13.87
C PHE A 45 -8.47 -5.06 13.27
N PRO A 46 -8.69 -5.57 12.04
CA PRO A 46 -7.66 -6.32 11.31
C PRO A 46 -6.34 -5.54 11.26
N GLY A 47 -5.22 -6.25 11.49
CA GLY A 47 -3.90 -5.61 11.56
C GLY A 47 -3.74 -4.63 12.73
N ALA A 48 -4.54 -4.76 13.79
CA ALA A 48 -4.56 -3.85 14.95
C ALA A 48 -4.74 -2.36 14.59
N GLY A 49 -5.32 -2.06 13.42
CA GLY A 49 -5.46 -0.69 12.94
C GLY A 49 -4.19 -0.06 12.36
N SER A 50 -3.08 -0.80 12.24
CA SER A 50 -1.83 -0.29 11.64
C SER A 50 -1.82 -0.33 10.11
N SER A 51 -2.75 -1.09 9.52
CA SER A 51 -2.72 -1.47 8.11
C SER A 51 -4.07 -1.23 7.41
N TYR A 52 -4.03 -0.57 6.25
CA TYR A 52 -5.23 -0.17 5.51
C TYR A 52 -5.10 -0.46 4.02
N SER A 53 -6.22 -0.81 3.38
CA SER A 53 -6.29 -0.97 1.93
C SER A 53 -7.26 0.04 1.33
N PHE A 54 -6.73 0.92 0.47
CA PHE A 54 -7.53 1.82 -0.36
C PHE A 54 -8.41 1.03 -1.35
N ARG A 55 -7.93 -0.11 -1.85
CA ARG A 55 -8.68 -0.95 -2.81
C ARG A 55 -9.97 -1.53 -2.22
N SER A 56 -9.95 -1.86 -0.92
CA SER A 56 -11.10 -2.43 -0.19
C SER A 56 -11.79 -1.44 0.75
N GLU A 57 -11.23 -0.24 0.90
CA GLU A 57 -11.73 0.82 1.78
C GLU A 57 -11.88 0.35 3.23
N SER A 58 -10.94 -0.49 3.70
CA SER A 58 -11.00 -1.07 5.04
C SER A 58 -9.62 -1.37 5.61
N TYR A 59 -9.57 -1.55 6.93
CA TYR A 59 -8.45 -2.17 7.60
C TYR A 59 -8.26 -3.61 7.14
N ARG A 60 -7.01 -4.04 7.01
CA ARG A 60 -6.63 -5.38 6.52
C ARG A 60 -5.40 -5.87 7.28
N LEU A 61 -5.17 -7.18 7.24
CA LEU A 61 -3.88 -7.74 7.65
C LEU A 61 -2.76 -7.17 6.74
N PRO A 62 -1.52 -6.98 7.23
CA PRO A 62 -0.42 -6.39 6.47
C PRO A 62 -0.24 -7.00 5.07
N ASP A 63 -0.27 -8.34 4.95
CA ASP A 63 -0.14 -9.07 3.67
C ASP A 63 -1.18 -8.68 2.60
N LEU A 64 -2.35 -8.20 3.04
CA LEU A 64 -3.50 -7.82 2.21
C LEU A 64 -3.76 -6.31 2.21
N ALA A 65 -2.98 -5.55 2.97
CA ALA A 65 -3.08 -4.11 3.04
C ALA A 65 -2.29 -3.44 1.91
N ASP A 66 -2.72 -2.22 1.59
CA ASP A 66 -1.99 -1.39 0.64
C ASP A 66 -0.85 -0.67 1.34
N ILE A 67 -1.15 -0.16 2.53
CA ILE A 67 -0.21 0.55 3.40
C ILE A 67 -0.22 0.01 4.83
N THR A 68 0.91 0.17 5.50
CA THR A 68 1.11 -0.09 6.93
C THR A 68 1.92 1.04 7.53
N TYR A 69 1.54 1.46 8.74
CA TYR A 69 2.23 2.49 9.50
C TYR A 69 3.08 1.88 10.61
N ALA A 70 4.40 1.98 10.46
CA ALA A 70 5.36 1.43 11.42
C ALA A 70 6.60 2.34 11.48
N ASN A 71 7.18 2.49 12.66
CA ASN A 71 8.43 3.23 12.88
C ASN A 71 8.43 4.66 12.27
N GLY A 72 7.30 5.36 12.36
CA GLY A 72 7.16 6.71 11.80
C GLY A 72 7.02 6.78 10.28
N THR A 73 6.91 5.64 9.60
CA THR A 73 6.82 5.54 8.14
C THR A 73 5.54 4.86 7.68
N ILE A 74 4.99 5.32 6.56
CA ILE A 74 3.94 4.63 5.82
C ILE A 74 4.63 3.89 4.68
N SER A 75 4.57 2.57 4.71
CA SER A 75 5.13 1.69 3.67
C SER A 75 4.08 0.72 3.17
N GLY A 76 4.39 -0.10 2.17
CA GLY A 76 3.43 -1.06 1.63
C GLY A 76 3.90 -2.52 1.67
N PRO A 77 3.41 -3.36 2.60
CA PRO A 77 3.83 -4.77 2.72
C PRO A 77 3.13 -5.78 1.80
N GLY A 78 1.92 -5.46 1.29
CA GLY A 78 1.08 -6.41 0.54
C GLY A 78 1.72 -7.25 -0.58
N VAL A 79 1.30 -8.53 -0.64
CA VAL A 79 1.85 -9.58 -1.50
C VAL A 79 1.47 -9.40 -2.98
N MET A 80 2.43 -9.62 -3.88
CA MET A 80 2.27 -9.46 -5.32
C MET A 80 1.76 -8.06 -5.72
N VAL A 81 2.11 -7.02 -4.96
CA VAL A 81 1.76 -5.64 -5.28
C VAL A 81 3.04 -4.86 -5.56
N GLY A 82 3.19 -4.30 -6.77
CA GLY A 82 4.23 -3.32 -7.05
C GLY A 82 3.83 -1.97 -6.47
N LYS A 83 4.73 -1.29 -5.76
CA LYS A 83 4.42 -0.03 -5.05
C LYS A 83 5.50 0.99 -5.27
N VAL A 84 5.10 2.23 -5.53
CA VAL A 84 6.01 3.37 -5.59
C VAL A 84 5.33 4.51 -4.85
N PHE A 85 5.99 5.04 -3.84
CA PHE A 85 5.57 6.22 -3.10
C PHE A 85 6.35 7.44 -3.58
N VAL A 86 5.77 8.61 -3.37
CA VAL A 86 6.42 9.91 -3.53
C VAL A 86 5.94 10.84 -2.42
N ASP A 87 6.87 11.58 -1.82
CA ASP A 87 6.54 12.70 -0.94
C ASP A 87 6.31 13.96 -1.80
N LEU A 88 5.13 14.56 -1.67
CA LEU A 88 4.75 15.79 -2.38
C LEU A 88 4.89 17.03 -1.48
N GLY A 89 5.29 16.85 -0.22
CA GLY A 89 5.45 17.91 0.78
C GLY A 89 4.12 18.45 1.28
N ASN A 90 4.11 19.71 1.73
CA ASN A 90 2.93 20.35 2.28
C ASN A 90 2.03 20.95 1.17
N GLN A 91 1.40 20.09 0.37
CA GLN A 91 0.45 20.48 -0.65
C GLN A 91 -0.99 20.16 -0.25
N ASP A 92 -1.93 21.03 -0.61
CA ASP A 92 -3.36 20.76 -0.40
C ASP A 92 -3.79 19.53 -1.19
N LEU A 93 -4.34 18.53 -0.49
CA LEU A 93 -4.75 17.27 -1.09
C LEU A 93 -5.77 17.50 -2.22
N ASP A 94 -6.68 18.48 -2.09
CA ASP A 94 -7.72 18.73 -3.09
C ASP A 94 -7.13 19.13 -4.46
N LYS A 95 -5.94 19.76 -4.46
CA LYS A 95 -5.24 20.24 -5.66
C LYS A 95 -4.35 19.20 -6.34
N ILE A 96 -4.18 18.03 -5.73
CA ILE A 96 -3.35 16.96 -6.33
C ILE A 96 -4.11 16.28 -7.47
N GLU A 97 -3.48 16.23 -8.63
CA GLU A 97 -3.99 15.65 -9.87
C GLU A 97 -2.92 14.76 -10.52
N LEU A 98 -3.27 13.98 -11.54
CA LEU A 98 -2.33 13.06 -12.19
C LEU A 98 -1.14 13.75 -12.87
N HIS A 99 -1.27 15.03 -13.22
CA HIS A 99 -0.21 15.83 -13.84
C HIS A 99 0.42 16.84 -12.87
N SER A 100 0.13 16.74 -11.56
CA SER A 100 0.83 17.56 -10.56
C SER A 100 2.33 17.24 -10.53
N PRO A 101 3.18 18.20 -10.10
CA PRO A 101 4.60 17.93 -9.86
C PRO A 101 4.79 16.69 -8.96
N GLY A 102 5.76 15.83 -9.30
CA GLY A 102 6.03 14.57 -8.58
C GLY A 102 5.17 13.36 -9.00
N MET A 103 4.12 13.56 -9.82
CA MET A 103 3.23 12.46 -10.23
C MET A 103 3.68 11.71 -11.48
N LYS A 104 4.66 12.24 -12.21
CA LYS A 104 5.12 11.69 -13.49
C LYS A 104 5.60 10.25 -13.36
N VAL A 105 6.49 9.98 -12.41
CA VAL A 105 7.00 8.62 -12.19
C VAL A 105 5.86 7.67 -11.88
N LEU A 106 4.92 8.05 -10.99
CA LEU A 106 3.78 7.20 -10.65
C LEU A 106 2.91 6.89 -11.88
N THR A 107 2.58 7.90 -12.69
CA THR A 107 1.68 7.72 -13.85
C THR A 107 2.33 6.96 -15.01
N GLU A 108 3.64 7.10 -15.19
CA GLU A 108 4.40 6.48 -16.28
C GLU A 108 5.04 5.15 -15.88
N PHE A 109 5.07 4.80 -14.58
CA PHE A 109 5.67 3.55 -14.10
C PHE A 109 5.04 2.35 -14.81
N PRO A 110 5.77 1.57 -15.62
CA PRO A 110 5.16 0.46 -16.33
C PRO A 110 4.68 -0.60 -15.32
N ALA A 111 3.68 -1.41 -15.67
CA ALA A 111 3.38 -2.63 -14.92
C ALA A 111 4.35 -3.75 -15.34
N ALA A 112 4.72 -4.63 -14.41
CA ALA A 112 5.62 -5.74 -14.71
C ALA A 112 4.83 -6.85 -15.42
N LYS A 113 5.44 -7.48 -16.41
CA LYS A 113 4.86 -8.58 -17.17
C LYS A 113 5.29 -9.94 -16.60
N THR A 114 6.39 -9.98 -15.86
CA THR A 114 6.94 -11.20 -15.24
C THR A 114 7.28 -10.97 -13.76
N THR A 115 7.34 -12.05 -12.98
CA THR A 115 7.79 -12.00 -11.57
C THR A 115 9.22 -11.50 -11.43
N GLN A 116 10.11 -11.87 -12.36
CA GLN A 116 11.49 -11.39 -12.40
C GLN A 116 11.55 -9.87 -12.61
N GLU A 117 10.80 -9.34 -13.58
CA GLU A 117 10.72 -7.90 -13.83
C GLU A 117 10.10 -7.15 -12.64
N ALA A 118 9.12 -7.75 -11.95
CA ALA A 118 8.55 -7.16 -10.73
C ALA A 118 9.59 -7.08 -9.61
N TYR A 119 10.41 -8.12 -9.45
CA TYR A 119 11.49 -8.16 -8.47
C TYR A 119 12.57 -7.11 -8.76
N GLU A 120 13.09 -7.05 -9.99
CA GLU A 120 14.12 -6.08 -10.40
C GLU A 120 13.68 -4.64 -10.15
N ARG A 121 12.40 -4.37 -10.43
CA ARG A 121 11.81 -3.06 -10.16
C ARG A 121 11.67 -2.79 -8.67
N ALA A 122 11.24 -3.78 -7.89
CA ALA A 122 11.13 -3.64 -6.44
C ALA A 122 12.50 -3.33 -5.81
N VAL A 123 13.58 -3.97 -6.27
CA VAL A 123 14.95 -3.67 -5.82
C VAL A 123 15.31 -2.21 -6.11
N LYS A 124 15.08 -1.75 -7.34
CA LYS A 124 15.35 -0.34 -7.71
C LYS A 124 14.54 0.66 -6.86
N ILE A 125 13.30 0.35 -6.53
CA ILE A 125 12.46 1.21 -5.70
C ILE A 125 12.90 1.16 -4.23
N MET A 126 13.38 0.00 -3.76
CA MET A 126 13.87 -0.20 -2.39
C MET A 126 15.10 0.66 -2.09
N GLU A 127 16.00 0.81 -3.06
CA GLU A 127 17.15 1.72 -2.95
C GLU A 127 16.72 3.19 -2.86
N GLY A 128 15.53 3.50 -3.36
CA GLY A 128 15.03 4.86 -3.51
C GLY A 128 15.73 5.63 -4.63
N PHE A 129 15.07 6.65 -5.16
CA PHE A 129 15.68 7.52 -6.18
C PHE A 129 15.03 8.90 -6.19
N VAL A 130 15.75 9.89 -6.74
CA VAL A 130 15.24 11.25 -6.93
C VAL A 130 15.05 11.51 -8.41
N GLN A 131 13.89 12.06 -8.78
CA GLN A 131 13.61 12.50 -10.14
C GLN A 131 12.76 13.78 -10.12
N ASP A 132 13.18 14.78 -10.91
CA ASP A 132 12.50 16.08 -11.00
C ASP A 132 12.34 16.79 -9.64
N GLY A 133 13.26 16.55 -8.70
CA GLY A 133 13.25 17.13 -7.35
C GLY A 133 12.40 16.37 -6.33
N PHE A 134 11.79 15.24 -6.70
CA PHE A 134 10.97 14.42 -5.81
C PHE A 134 11.66 13.09 -5.49
N ALA A 135 11.56 12.66 -4.23
CA ALA A 135 12.07 11.37 -3.77
C ALA A 135 11.01 10.28 -3.89
N TYR A 136 11.39 9.15 -4.46
CA TYR A 136 10.55 7.97 -4.67
C TYR A 136 11.11 6.76 -3.93
N GLY A 137 10.22 5.91 -3.41
CA GLY A 137 10.64 4.72 -2.67
C GLY A 137 9.50 3.76 -2.31
N LEU A 138 9.78 2.80 -1.42
CA LEU A 138 8.80 1.84 -0.91
C LEU A 138 7.94 2.38 0.26
N GLY A 139 8.18 3.61 0.68
CA GLY A 139 7.43 4.29 1.72
C GLY A 139 7.76 5.77 1.82
N VAL A 140 7.08 6.45 2.74
CA VAL A 140 7.24 7.87 3.07
C VAL A 140 7.18 8.07 4.58
N TYR A 141 7.76 9.15 5.08
CA TYR A 141 7.60 9.55 6.48
C TYR A 141 6.17 10.04 6.75
N ALA A 142 5.61 9.64 7.89
CA ALA A 142 4.26 9.99 8.31
C ALA A 142 4.21 11.33 9.05
N GLU A 143 4.71 12.38 8.41
CA GLU A 143 4.77 13.72 8.99
C GLU A 143 3.40 14.41 8.99
N ALA A 144 3.06 15.11 10.06
CA ALA A 144 1.81 15.87 10.10
C ALA A 144 1.81 16.97 9.02
N GLU A 145 0.66 17.17 8.39
CA GLU A 145 0.45 18.13 7.31
C GLU A 145 1.33 17.86 6.06
N SER A 146 1.82 16.63 5.89
CA SER A 146 2.48 16.19 4.65
C SER A 146 1.50 15.46 3.74
N THR A 147 1.64 15.69 2.44
CA THR A 147 0.90 15.04 1.37
C THR A 147 1.84 14.16 0.58
N SER A 148 1.41 12.94 0.33
CA SER A 148 2.15 11.95 -0.44
C SER A 148 1.23 11.29 -1.46
N ALA A 149 1.82 10.59 -2.40
CA ALA A 149 1.07 9.74 -3.32
C ALA A 149 1.72 8.38 -3.44
N VAL A 150 0.90 7.39 -3.80
CA VAL A 150 1.33 6.01 -4.04
C VAL A 150 0.64 5.48 -5.28
N ARG A 151 1.41 4.78 -6.13
CA ARG A 151 0.83 3.86 -7.11
C ARG A 151 0.94 2.44 -6.61
N LEU A 152 -0.18 1.73 -6.65
CA LEU A 152 -0.34 0.36 -6.19
C LEU A 152 -0.74 -0.51 -7.37
N ILE A 153 0.15 -1.39 -7.81
CA ILE A 153 -0.06 -2.30 -8.94
C ILE A 153 -0.31 -3.70 -8.39
N ALA A 154 -1.55 -4.01 -8.04
CA ALA A 154 -1.94 -5.32 -7.56
C ALA A 154 -2.15 -6.29 -8.74
N TYR A 155 -1.16 -7.14 -9.05
CA TYR A 155 -1.21 -8.10 -10.16
C TYR A 155 -2.27 -9.19 -9.98
N ARG A 156 -2.88 -9.63 -11.08
CA ARG A 156 -3.74 -10.83 -11.11
C ARG A 156 -2.87 -12.08 -11.04
N ALA A 157 -2.97 -12.79 -9.92
CA ALA A 157 -2.35 -14.07 -9.66
C ALA A 157 -3.28 -14.88 -8.73
N ARG A 158 -2.95 -16.15 -8.51
CA ARG A 158 -3.52 -16.96 -7.43
C ARG A 158 -2.50 -17.02 -6.31
N TYR A 159 -2.95 -16.91 -5.07
CA TYR A 159 -2.09 -17.08 -3.90
C TYR A 159 -2.74 -18.09 -2.95
N LEU A 160 -2.33 -19.35 -3.11
CA LEU A 160 -2.89 -20.46 -2.35
C LEU A 160 -2.27 -20.52 -0.97
N LYS A 161 -3.11 -20.37 0.06
CA LYS A 161 -2.76 -20.66 1.45
C LYS A 161 -3.46 -21.96 1.88
N TYR A 162 -2.84 -22.65 2.84
CA TYR A 162 -3.37 -23.86 3.45
C TYR A 162 -3.63 -23.61 4.93
N VAL A 163 -4.87 -23.84 5.35
CA VAL A 163 -5.27 -23.79 6.77
C VAL A 163 -5.99 -25.09 7.07
N GLU A 164 -5.48 -25.84 8.06
CA GLU A 164 -6.04 -27.14 8.47
C GLU A 164 -6.24 -28.13 7.29
N GLY A 165 -5.31 -28.12 6.33
CA GLY A 165 -5.36 -28.98 5.14
C GLY A 165 -6.28 -28.49 4.02
N VAL A 166 -7.03 -27.41 4.21
CA VAL A 166 -7.89 -26.80 3.18
C VAL A 166 -7.12 -25.72 2.43
N ALA A 167 -7.00 -25.88 1.12
CA ALA A 167 -6.44 -24.87 0.23
C ALA A 167 -7.49 -23.78 -0.09
N TYR A 168 -7.12 -22.52 0.04
CA TYR A 168 -7.93 -21.40 -0.44
C TYR A 168 -7.05 -20.37 -1.14
N ASP A 169 -7.61 -19.67 -2.13
CA ASP A 169 -6.93 -18.57 -2.81
C ASP A 169 -7.19 -17.27 -2.05
N GLU A 170 -6.18 -16.78 -1.33
CA GLU A 170 -6.27 -15.58 -0.50
C GLU A 170 -6.65 -14.34 -1.33
N PHE A 171 -6.28 -14.31 -2.61
CA PHE A 171 -6.62 -13.21 -3.50
C PHE A 171 -8.06 -13.26 -4.04
N SER A 172 -8.81 -14.34 -3.81
CA SER A 172 -10.24 -14.39 -4.20
C SER A 172 -11.09 -13.34 -3.49
N PHE A 173 -10.63 -12.89 -2.32
CA PHE A 173 -11.29 -11.83 -1.52
C PHE A 173 -10.51 -10.51 -1.54
N ASP A 174 -9.51 -10.37 -2.41
CA ASP A 174 -8.75 -9.15 -2.60
C ASP A 174 -9.15 -8.48 -3.93
N LYS A 175 -9.60 -7.22 -3.87
CA LYS A 175 -9.96 -6.44 -5.06
C LYS A 175 -8.67 -5.97 -5.75
N ARG A 176 -8.06 -6.84 -6.54
CA ARG A 176 -6.82 -6.56 -7.30
C ARG A 176 -7.07 -5.46 -8.34
N ARG A 177 -6.40 -4.32 -8.21
CA ARG A 177 -6.47 -3.14 -9.12
C ARG A 177 -5.11 -2.46 -9.25
N ASP A 178 -4.92 -1.71 -10.33
CA ASP A 178 -3.81 -0.75 -10.48
C ASP A 178 -4.37 0.64 -10.18
N ILE A 179 -4.05 1.17 -9.00
CA ILE A 179 -4.60 2.45 -8.53
C ILE A 179 -3.49 3.45 -8.20
N ILE A 180 -3.81 4.74 -8.33
CA ILE A 180 -3.00 5.84 -7.82
C ILE A 180 -3.83 6.57 -6.79
N VAL A 181 -3.26 6.74 -5.60
CA VAL A 181 -3.90 7.40 -4.46
C VAL A 181 -3.01 8.54 -3.99
N ALA A 182 -3.59 9.70 -3.75
CA ALA A 182 -2.96 10.75 -2.96
C ALA A 182 -3.54 10.74 -1.55
N PHE A 183 -2.70 10.95 -0.55
CA PHE A 183 -3.12 10.99 0.83
C PHE A 183 -2.32 12.03 1.61
N ARG A 184 -2.93 12.53 2.68
CA ARG A 184 -2.35 13.52 3.58
C ARG A 184 -2.49 13.04 5.01
N VAL A 185 -1.40 13.09 5.77
CA VAL A 185 -1.46 12.93 7.22
C VAL A 185 -1.92 14.26 7.80
N ILE A 186 -3.18 14.33 8.23
CA ILE A 186 -3.79 15.61 8.71
C ILE A 186 -3.55 15.86 10.19
N ARG A 187 -3.14 14.83 10.93
CA ARG A 187 -2.86 14.92 12.37
C ARG A 187 -2.03 13.71 12.82
N LYS A 188 -1.11 13.95 13.74
CA LYS A 188 -0.46 12.93 14.58
C LYS A 188 -0.76 13.28 16.03
N ASP A 189 -1.24 12.32 16.82
CA ASP A 189 -1.55 12.55 18.24
C ASP A 189 -0.39 12.13 19.16
N ASP A 190 -0.59 12.36 20.46
CA ASP A 190 0.42 12.11 21.50
C ASP A 190 0.75 10.61 21.67
N GLU A 191 -0.15 9.72 21.23
CA GLU A 191 0.07 8.27 21.17
C GLU A 191 0.74 7.84 19.85
N GLY A 192 1.06 8.80 18.97
CA GLY A 192 1.71 8.57 17.69
C GLY A 192 0.76 8.07 16.60
N ARG A 193 -0.55 7.94 16.86
CA ARG A 193 -1.55 7.59 15.85
C ARG A 193 -1.66 8.71 14.84
N ILE A 194 -1.87 8.34 13.58
CA ILE A 194 -2.02 9.28 12.49
C ILE A 194 -3.43 9.25 11.94
N THR A 195 -4.00 10.42 11.65
CA THR A 195 -5.24 10.53 10.89
C THR A 195 -4.88 10.84 9.44
N VAL A 196 -5.38 10.02 8.52
CA VAL A 196 -5.07 10.08 7.09
C VAL A 196 -6.32 10.45 6.31
N LEU A 197 -6.23 11.50 5.51
CA LEU A 197 -7.22 11.88 4.51
C LEU A 197 -6.72 11.42 3.14
N TRP A 198 -7.56 10.83 2.29
CA TRP A 198 -7.12 10.32 1.00
C TRP A 198 -8.14 10.52 -0.12
N LYS A 199 -7.65 10.52 -1.37
CA LYS A 199 -8.45 10.41 -2.59
C LYS A 199 -7.80 9.51 -3.63
N GLU A 200 -8.63 8.78 -4.36
CA GLU A 200 -8.21 8.03 -5.54
C GLU A 200 -8.10 8.95 -6.75
N LEU A 201 -6.95 8.93 -7.45
CA LEU A 201 -6.71 9.71 -8.67
C LEU A 201 -6.90 8.87 -9.94
N GLN A 202 -6.65 7.57 -9.86
CA GLN A 202 -6.76 6.67 -11.00
C GLN A 202 -7.08 5.25 -10.53
N ASN A 203 -7.91 4.55 -11.32
CA ASN A 203 -8.23 3.16 -11.04
C ASN A 203 -8.40 2.32 -12.31
N LYS A 204 -7.41 1.47 -12.58
CA LYS A 204 -7.35 0.59 -13.75
C LYS A 204 -7.58 -0.87 -13.35
N LYS A 205 -7.91 -1.69 -14.34
CA LYS A 205 -7.96 -3.15 -14.16
C LYS A 205 -6.56 -3.66 -13.81
N ALA A 206 -6.49 -4.60 -12.86
CA ALA A 206 -5.23 -5.22 -12.49
C ALA A 206 -4.52 -5.87 -13.70
N PRO A 207 -3.21 -5.61 -13.89
CA PRO A 207 -2.42 -6.27 -14.90
C PRO A 207 -2.23 -7.75 -14.57
N ARG A 208 -1.99 -8.57 -15.60
CA ARG A 208 -1.57 -9.97 -15.42
C ARG A 208 -0.06 -10.02 -15.30
N ILE A 209 0.44 -10.95 -14.49
CA ILE A 209 1.87 -11.23 -14.35
C ILE A 209 2.11 -12.69 -14.68
N LYS A 210 3.15 -12.98 -15.46
CA LYS A 210 3.62 -14.34 -15.71
C LYS A 210 4.57 -14.75 -14.60
N ILE A 211 4.28 -15.88 -13.95
CA ILE A 211 5.19 -16.49 -12.99
C ILE A 211 6.26 -17.22 -13.80
N VAL A 212 7.51 -16.78 -13.65
CA VAL A 212 8.67 -17.46 -14.25
C VAL A 212 9.26 -18.34 -13.16
N ASP A 213 9.25 -19.65 -13.38
CA ASP A 213 9.91 -20.61 -12.51
C ASP A 213 11.43 -20.54 -12.76
N PRO A 214 12.25 -20.16 -11.76
CA PRO A 214 13.70 -20.06 -11.93
C PRO A 214 14.36 -21.38 -12.36
N ASP A 215 13.77 -22.53 -12.04
CA ASP A 215 14.33 -23.83 -12.41
C ASP A 215 13.92 -24.30 -13.82
N SER A 216 12.88 -23.71 -14.41
CA SER A 216 12.41 -24.08 -15.77
C SER A 216 13.42 -23.80 -16.90
N LYS A 217 14.44 -22.96 -16.66
CA LYS A 217 15.52 -22.69 -17.64
C LYS A 217 16.61 -23.76 -17.67
N LYS A 218 16.78 -24.56 -16.60
CA LYS A 218 17.83 -25.59 -16.54
C LYS A 218 17.52 -26.81 -17.42
N ASP A 219 16.26 -27.01 -17.80
CA ASP A 219 15.85 -28.15 -18.63
C ASP A 219 15.99 -27.88 -20.14
N SER A 220 16.09 -26.61 -20.56
CA SER A 220 16.31 -26.26 -21.98
C SER A 220 17.78 -26.32 -22.41
N GLU A 221 18.74 -26.18 -21.49
CA GLU A 221 20.18 -26.23 -21.80
C GLU A 221 20.78 -27.66 -21.73
N LYS A 222 20.00 -28.67 -21.33
CA LYS A 222 20.43 -30.08 -21.32
C LYS A 222 20.02 -30.86 -22.58
N LYS A 223 19.53 -30.18 -23.61
CA LYS A 223 19.04 -30.81 -24.86
C LYS A 223 19.83 -30.42 -26.12
N GLU A 224 20.99 -29.79 -25.99
CA GLU A 224 21.97 -29.65 -27.08
C GLU A 224 23.14 -30.62 -26.92
#